data_AF-A0A804PJH8-F1
#
_entry.id   AF-A0A804PJH8-F1
#
_cell.length_a   1.000
_cell.length_b   1.000
_cell.length_c   1.000
_cell.angle_alpha   90.00
_cell.angle_beta   90.00
_cell.angle_gamma   90.00
#
_symmetry.space_group_name_H-M   'P 1'
#
loop_
_entity.id
_entity.type
_entity.pdbx_description
1 polymer ?
#
loop_
_entity_poly.entity_id
_entity_poly.type
_entity_poly.pdbx_seq_one_letter_code
_entity_poly.pdbx_strand_id
1 'polypeptide(L)'
;MIARAEDAEKLNRKLHVDLTTAQARVAALESREVIAVEALKQAKDEHVQKLMEAYLAMDKQEYPESSQDPLPELFEPLTMKKIPAPSREIKEEAASTPPAPPPSEELQEPVQLEEEFDLVLPPQSLSGEVISISSLLTHPGDVSD
;
A
#
# COMPACT_ATOMS: atom_id res chain seq x y z
N MET A 1 -53.21 -11.31 11.58
CA MET A 1 -52.44 -10.12 11.17
C MET A 1 -51.23 -9.90 12.09
N ILE A 2 -51.40 -9.98 13.42
CA ILE A 2 -50.33 -9.76 14.42
C ILE A 2 -49.09 -10.63 14.22
N ALA A 3 -49.23 -11.95 14.09
CA ALA A 3 -48.08 -12.87 13.92
C ALA A 3 -47.15 -12.51 12.75
N ARG A 4 -47.71 -12.10 11.60
CA ARG A 4 -46.94 -11.67 10.43
C ARG A 4 -46.13 -10.39 10.70
N ALA A 5 -46.68 -9.47 11.50
CA ALA A 5 -45.99 -8.23 11.86
C ALA A 5 -44.80 -8.51 12.81
N GLU A 6 -44.99 -9.39 13.80
CA GLU A 6 -43.93 -9.81 14.72
C GLU A 6 -42.77 -10.50 13.98
N ASP A 7 -43.08 -11.38 13.03
CA ASP A 7 -42.04 -12.06 12.23
C ASP A 7 -41.28 -11.08 11.32
N ALA A 8 -41.97 -10.09 10.73
CA ALA A 8 -41.33 -9.04 9.96
C ALA A 8 -40.40 -8.17 10.83
N GLU A 9 -40.80 -7.85 12.06
CA GLU A 9 -39.97 -7.11 13.01
C GLU A 9 -38.72 -7.90 13.42
N LYS A 10 -38.87 -9.20 13.73
CA LYS A 10 -37.73 -10.08 14.01
C LYS A 10 -36.75 -10.14 12.84
N LEU A 11 -37.27 -10.24 11.61
CA LEU A 11 -36.45 -10.21 10.40
C LEU A 11 -35.73 -8.86 10.25
N ASN A 12 -36.40 -7.75 10.48
CA ASN A 12 -35.80 -6.41 10.38
C ASN A 12 -34.67 -6.22 11.40
N ARG A 13 -34.88 -6.64 12.65
CA ARG A 13 -33.83 -6.64 13.68
C ARG A 13 -32.64 -7.52 13.28
N LYS A 14 -32.89 -8.72 12.75
CA LYS A 14 -31.82 -9.61 12.27
C LYS A 14 -31.02 -8.96 11.14
N LEU A 15 -31.70 -8.41 10.13
CA LEU A 15 -31.06 -7.72 9.02
C LEU A 15 -30.23 -6.51 9.49
N HIS A 16 -30.71 -5.77 10.50
CA HIS A 16 -29.95 -4.65 11.07
C HIS A 16 -28.66 -5.12 11.76
N VAL A 17 -28.71 -6.22 12.50
CA VAL A 17 -27.53 -6.85 13.13
C VAL A 17 -26.55 -7.37 12.07
N ASP A 18 -27.05 -8.06 11.05
CA ASP A 18 -26.24 -8.59 9.95
C ASP A 18 -25.56 -7.45 9.17
N LEU A 19 -26.29 -6.36 8.89
CA LEU A 19 -25.78 -5.16 8.23
C LEU A 19 -24.66 -4.50 9.06
N THR A 20 -24.91 -4.28 10.35
CA THR A 20 -23.92 -3.68 11.26
C THR A 20 -22.67 -4.55 11.36
N THR A 21 -22.84 -5.87 11.40
CA THR A 21 -21.73 -6.83 11.43
C THR A 21 -20.94 -6.79 10.11
N ALA A 22 -21.61 -6.70 8.97
CA ALA A 22 -20.97 -6.57 7.67
C ALA A 22 -20.17 -5.26 7.57
N GLN A 23 -20.73 -4.14 8.04
CA GLN A 23 -20.04 -2.84 8.08
C GLN A 23 -18.78 -2.88 8.97
N ALA A 24 -18.87 -3.49 10.16
CA ALA A 24 -17.70 -3.66 11.02
C ALA A 24 -16.60 -4.51 10.36
N ARG A 25 -16.98 -5.54 9.60
CA ARG A 25 -16.03 -6.36 8.82
C ARG A 25 -15.40 -5.57 7.68
N VAL A 26 -16.16 -4.72 6.98
CA VAL A 26 -15.63 -3.84 5.93
C VAL A 26 -14.58 -2.89 6.50
N ALA A 27 -14.90 -2.18 7.59
CA ALA A 27 -13.94 -1.28 8.24
C ALA A 27 -12.66 -2.01 8.71
N ALA A 28 -12.78 -3.23 9.23
CA ALA A 28 -11.62 -4.04 9.61
C ALA A 28 -10.77 -4.48 8.40
N LEU A 29 -11.39 -4.79 7.26
CA LEU A 29 -10.68 -5.15 6.03
C LEU A 29 -9.99 -3.93 5.40
N GLU A 30 -10.63 -2.78 5.38
CA GLU A 30 -10.04 -1.52 4.92
C GLU A 30 -8.82 -1.14 5.76
N SER A 31 -8.93 -1.21 7.09
CA SER A 31 -7.80 -0.98 7.99
C SER A 31 -6.65 -1.96 7.73
N ARG A 32 -6.95 -3.24 7.52
CA ARG A 32 -5.95 -4.27 7.21
C ARG A 32 -5.27 -4.03 5.86
N GLU A 33 -6.01 -3.56 4.85
CA GLU A 33 -5.46 -3.22 3.55
C GLU A 33 -4.46 -2.07 3.66
N VAL A 34 -4.79 -1.01 4.38
CA VAL A 34 -3.89 0.12 4.64
C VAL A 34 -2.59 -0.36 5.30
N ILE A 35 -2.69 -1.18 6.35
CA ILE A 35 -1.52 -1.74 7.03
C ILE A 35 -0.68 -2.61 6.09
N ALA A 36 -1.31 -3.46 5.27
CA ALA A 36 -0.60 -4.32 4.33
C ALA A 36 0.11 -3.51 3.24
N VAL A 37 -0.54 -2.47 2.70
CA VAL A 37 0.05 -1.56 1.71
C VAL A 37 1.24 -0.80 2.29
N GLU A 38 1.13 -0.30 3.52
CA GLU A 38 2.24 0.38 4.21
C GLU A 38 3.41 -0.58 4.49
N ALA A 39 3.13 -1.78 4.98
CA ALA A 39 4.16 -2.81 5.20
C ALA A 39 4.85 -3.21 3.89
N LEU A 40 4.12 -3.32 2.78
CA LEU A 40 4.71 -3.57 1.46
C LEU A 40 5.57 -2.41 0.97
N LYS A 41 5.12 -1.17 1.18
CA LYS A 41 5.92 0.03 0.88
C LYS A 41 7.22 0.01 1.68
N GLN A 42 7.14 -0.21 2.98
CA GLN A 42 8.32 -0.30 3.85
C GLN A 42 9.26 -1.42 3.43
N ALA A 43 8.74 -2.63 3.14
CA ALA A 43 9.56 -3.75 2.70
C ALA A 43 10.32 -3.45 1.39
N LYS A 44 9.70 -2.68 0.48
CA LYS A 44 10.35 -2.22 -0.75
C LYS A 44 11.43 -1.17 -0.45
N ASP A 45 11.14 -0.22 0.44
CA ASP A 45 12.11 0.82 0.85
C ASP A 45 13.33 0.16 1.53
N GLU A 46 13.12 -0.84 2.39
CA GLU A 46 14.18 -1.66 3.00
C GLU A 46 14.98 -2.47 1.95
N HIS A 47 14.31 -3.02 0.94
CA HIS A 47 14.98 -3.75 -0.13
C HIS A 47 15.87 -2.83 -0.97
N VAL A 48 15.37 -1.63 -1.31
CA VAL A 48 16.16 -0.59 -1.98
C VAL A 48 17.35 -0.18 -1.11
N GLN A 49 17.16 0.01 0.20
CA GLN A 49 18.25 0.33 1.13
C GLN A 49 19.31 -0.79 1.16
N LYS A 50 18.91 -2.05 1.27
CA LYS A 50 19.83 -3.20 1.26
C LYS A 50 20.62 -3.30 -0.05
N LEU A 51 19.97 -3.02 -1.20
CA LEU A 51 20.65 -2.98 -2.48
C LEU A 51 21.66 -1.84 -2.55
N MET A 52 21.33 -0.66 -2.03
CA MET A 52 22.24 0.48 -1.94
C MET A 52 23.45 0.16 -1.06
N GLU A 53 23.24 -0.42 0.12
CA GLU A 53 24.31 -0.84 1.02
C GLU A 53 25.20 -1.93 0.40
N ALA A 54 24.61 -2.93 -0.27
CA ALA A 54 25.35 -3.97 -0.96
C ALA A 54 26.19 -3.42 -2.12
N TYR A 55 25.65 -2.48 -2.90
CA TYR A 55 26.36 -1.80 -3.98
C TYR A 55 27.55 -0.99 -3.45
N LEU A 56 27.33 -0.14 -2.44
CA LEU A 56 28.41 0.62 -1.79
C LEU A 56 29.44 -0.29 -1.10
N ALA A 57 29.04 -1.44 -0.57
CA ALA A 57 29.96 -2.39 0.04
C ALA A 57 30.83 -3.14 -0.98
N MET A 58 30.27 -3.47 -2.16
CA MET A 58 31.00 -4.09 -3.26
C MET A 58 32.07 -3.15 -3.82
N ASP A 59 31.73 -1.87 -4.00
CA ASP A 59 32.65 -0.82 -4.47
C ASP A 59 33.86 -0.65 -3.51
N LYS A 60 33.60 -0.70 -2.19
CA LYS A 60 34.65 -0.61 -1.16
C LYS A 60 35.55 -1.84 -1.04
N GLN A 61 35.13 -3.01 -1.53
CA GLN A 61 36.00 -4.19 -1.57
C GLN A 61 36.95 -4.19 -2.77
N GLU A 62 36.61 -3.50 -3.86
CA GLU A 62 37.51 -3.35 -5.01
C GLU A 62 38.62 -2.32 -4.75
N TYR A 63 38.36 -1.33 -3.90
CA TYR A 63 39.34 -0.33 -3.48
C TYR A 63 39.24 -0.03 -1.98
N PRO A 64 40.07 -0.68 -1.12
CA PRO A 64 40.20 -0.24 0.26
C PRO A 64 40.97 1.08 0.25
N GLU A 65 40.33 2.14 0.73
CA GLU A 65 40.88 3.49 0.93
C GLU A 65 41.19 4.31 -0.34
N SER A 66 40.25 5.14 -0.79
CA SER A 66 40.50 6.51 -1.28
C SER A 66 39.28 7.10 -1.99
N SER A 67 39.01 8.39 -1.73
CA SER A 67 38.01 9.25 -2.37
C SER A 67 36.55 8.97 -1.93
N GLN A 68 35.98 9.71 -0.99
CA GLN A 68 35.43 11.05 -1.26
C GLN A 68 34.83 11.16 -2.66
N ASP A 69 33.67 10.53 -2.86
CA ASP A 69 32.60 11.12 -3.67
C ASP A 69 31.27 10.52 -3.20
N PRO A 70 30.30 11.30 -2.70
CA PRO A 70 29.00 10.74 -2.39
C PRO A 70 28.34 10.36 -3.72
N LEU A 71 27.82 9.14 -3.81
CA LEU A 71 26.82 8.76 -4.82
C LEU A 71 25.42 9.16 -4.30
N PRO A 72 24.83 10.33 -4.68
CA PRO A 72 23.39 10.47 -4.52
C PRO A 72 22.72 11.19 -5.72
N GLU A 73 22.68 10.58 -6.91
CA GLU A 73 21.76 11.05 -7.98
C GLU A 73 21.04 9.92 -8.75
N LEU A 74 21.33 8.64 -8.47
CA LEU A 74 20.67 7.52 -9.17
C LEU A 74 19.23 7.21 -8.70
N PHE A 75 18.73 7.93 -7.70
CA PHE A 75 17.36 7.78 -7.18
C PHE A 75 16.49 9.02 -7.42
N GLU A 76 16.83 9.86 -8.40
CA GLU A 76 15.84 10.81 -8.94
C GLU A 76 14.64 10.00 -9.46
N PRO A 77 13.44 10.13 -8.85
CA PRO A 77 12.25 9.42 -9.30
C PRO A 77 12.04 9.83 -10.76
N LEU A 78 11.93 8.84 -11.65
CA LEU A 78 11.75 9.01 -13.09
C LEU A 78 10.52 9.89 -13.37
N THR A 79 10.69 11.20 -13.29
CA THR A 79 9.74 12.24 -13.70
C THR A 79 10.01 12.54 -15.16
N MET A 80 10.19 11.49 -15.98
CA MET A 80 10.34 11.62 -17.43
C MET A 80 9.04 11.29 -18.13
N LYS A 81 8.48 12.34 -18.70
CA LYS A 81 7.31 12.43 -19.55
C LYS A 81 7.22 11.26 -20.56
N LYS A 82 6.06 10.57 -20.54
CA LYS A 82 5.32 10.01 -21.68
C LYS A 82 6.19 9.37 -22.79
N ILE A 83 6.57 8.10 -22.62
CA ILE A 83 7.06 7.26 -23.75
C ILE A 83 5.86 6.48 -24.31
N PRO A 84 5.45 6.68 -25.58
CA PRO A 84 4.37 5.92 -26.21
C PRO A 84 4.77 4.44 -26.40
N ALA A 85 3.81 3.53 -26.24
CA ALA A 85 4.03 2.08 -26.35
C ALA A 85 4.68 1.67 -27.69
N PRO A 86 5.66 0.75 -27.70
CA PRO A 86 6.27 0.27 -28.93
C PRO A 86 5.34 -0.73 -29.62
N SER A 87 4.80 -0.33 -30.78
CA SER A 87 4.05 -1.18 -31.71
C SER A 87 4.90 -2.38 -32.14
N ARG A 88 4.46 -3.59 -31.79
CA ARG A 88 5.07 -4.84 -32.25
C ARG A 88 4.40 -5.28 -33.54
N GLU A 89 5.08 -5.00 -34.66
CA GLU A 89 4.75 -5.51 -35.99
C GLU A 89 5.28 -6.95 -36.09
N ILE A 90 4.42 -7.95 -35.82
CA ILE A 90 4.70 -9.35 -36.17
C ILE A 90 3.87 -9.66 -37.41
N LYS A 91 4.55 -9.68 -38.55
CA LYS A 91 4.01 -10.09 -39.84
C LYS A 91 4.03 -11.62 -39.88
N GLU A 92 2.96 -12.26 -39.38
CA GLU A 92 2.73 -13.70 -39.58
C GLU A 92 1.74 -13.89 -40.73
N GLU A 93 2.31 -14.32 -41.86
CA GLU A 93 1.64 -14.66 -43.11
C GLU A 93 1.54 -16.19 -43.20
N ALA A 94 0.36 -16.75 -42.92
CA ALA A 94 -0.04 -18.07 -43.42
C ALA A 94 -1.56 -18.25 -43.25
N ALA A 95 -2.22 -18.56 -44.35
CA ALA A 95 -3.65 -18.72 -44.47
C ALA A 95 -4.21 -19.83 -43.56
N SER A 96 -5.28 -19.53 -42.81
CA SER A 96 -6.57 -20.25 -42.89
C SER A 96 -7.42 -19.98 -41.64
N THR A 97 -8.60 -19.40 -41.88
CA THR A 97 -9.81 -19.36 -41.01
C THR A 97 -9.94 -18.18 -40.02
N PRO A 98 -10.99 -17.33 -40.14
CA PRO A 98 -11.18 -16.13 -39.33
C PRO A 98 -11.91 -16.45 -37.99
N PRO A 99 -11.47 -15.88 -36.84
CA PRO A 99 -12.30 -15.81 -35.65
C PRO A 99 -13.21 -14.56 -35.69
N ALA A 100 -14.44 -14.71 -35.19
CA ALA A 100 -15.56 -13.76 -35.29
C ALA A 100 -15.30 -12.38 -34.60
N PRO A 101 -16.01 -11.30 -35.03
CA PRO A 101 -15.78 -9.94 -34.53
C PRO A 101 -16.30 -9.73 -33.10
N PRO A 102 -15.63 -8.89 -32.28
CA PRO A 102 -16.13 -8.49 -30.96
C PRO A 102 -17.33 -7.53 -31.10
N PRO A 103 -18.27 -7.52 -30.13
CA PRO A 103 -19.43 -6.63 -30.17
C PRO A 103 -19.04 -5.15 -29.97
N SER A 104 -19.68 -4.30 -30.78
CA SER A 104 -19.41 -2.87 -31.01
C SER A 104 -19.62 -1.92 -29.82
N GLU A 105 -18.90 -0.81 -29.90
CA GLU A 105 -19.05 0.45 -29.17
C GLU A 105 -20.52 0.89 -29.03
N GLU A 106 -21.00 0.99 -27.79
CA GLU A 106 -22.19 1.75 -27.45
C GLU A 106 -21.87 2.69 -26.27
N LEU A 107 -21.27 3.82 -26.64
CA LEU A 107 -21.64 5.16 -26.21
C LEU A 107 -22.35 5.30 -24.85
N GLN A 108 -21.61 5.38 -23.73
CA GLN A 108 -22.08 6.12 -22.55
C GLN A 108 -20.91 6.85 -21.88
N GLU A 109 -20.91 8.18 -22.02
CA GLU A 109 -20.06 9.13 -21.29
C GLU A 109 -20.20 8.95 -19.76
N PRO A 110 -19.09 8.91 -18.99
CA PRO A 110 -19.13 9.28 -17.60
C PRO A 110 -18.77 10.77 -17.48
N VAL A 111 -19.78 11.54 -17.08
CA VAL A 111 -19.75 12.94 -16.65
C VAL A 111 -18.62 13.21 -15.65
N GLN A 112 -17.91 14.32 -15.88
CA GLN A 112 -16.90 14.89 -14.98
C GLN A 112 -17.58 15.36 -13.69
N LEU A 113 -17.14 14.83 -12.55
CA LEU A 113 -17.55 15.33 -11.23
C LEU A 113 -16.27 15.66 -10.47
N GLU A 114 -15.86 16.92 -10.58
CA GLU A 114 -14.91 17.53 -9.67
C GLU A 114 -15.57 17.69 -8.28
N GLU A 115 -15.16 16.91 -7.28
CA GLU A 115 -15.49 17.17 -5.87
C GLU A 115 -14.21 17.37 -5.05
N GLU A 116 -13.93 18.67 -4.92
CA GLU A 116 -13.18 19.40 -3.90
C GLU A 116 -12.99 18.67 -2.56
N PHE A 117 -11.76 18.22 -2.28
CA PHE A 117 -11.32 17.86 -0.94
C PHE A 117 -10.88 19.12 -0.20
N ASP A 118 -11.77 19.66 0.63
CA ASP A 118 -11.40 20.56 1.72
C ASP A 118 -11.83 19.91 3.05
N LEU A 119 -11.13 20.28 4.14
CA LEU A 119 -11.21 19.80 5.54
C LEU A 119 -9.94 19.08 6.08
N VAL A 120 -8.87 19.87 6.22
CA VAL A 120 -8.27 20.28 7.51
C VAL A 120 -8.08 19.21 8.61
N LEU A 121 -6.82 18.85 8.89
CA LEU A 121 -6.34 18.17 10.12
C LEU A 121 -5.62 19.16 11.06
N PRO A 122 -5.86 19.13 12.39
CA PRO A 122 -4.95 19.74 13.36
C PRO A 122 -3.93 18.73 13.93
N PRO A 123 -2.68 19.13 14.21
CA PRO A 123 -1.65 18.26 14.77
C PRO A 123 -1.63 18.37 16.30
N GLN A 124 -1.72 17.24 17.02
CA GLN A 124 -1.41 17.22 18.46
C GLN A 124 -0.72 15.90 18.84
N SER A 125 0.56 16.05 19.14
CA SER A 125 1.48 15.15 19.83
C SER A 125 0.96 14.66 21.18
N LEU A 126 1.17 13.38 21.51
CA LEU A 126 1.13 12.89 22.89
C LEU A 126 2.21 11.82 23.14
N SER A 127 3.29 12.31 23.74
CA SER A 127 4.19 11.65 24.70
C SER A 127 4.66 10.23 24.40
N GLY A 128 5.88 10.14 23.89
CA GLY A 128 6.70 8.94 23.94
C GLY A 128 7.27 8.73 25.35
N GLU A 129 6.95 7.59 25.94
CA GLU A 129 7.72 6.96 27.00
C GLU A 129 8.26 5.65 26.44
N VAL A 130 9.39 5.75 25.73
CA VAL A 130 10.09 4.56 25.22
C VAL A 130 11.11 4.19 26.28
N ILE A 131 10.74 3.24 27.15
CA ILE A 131 11.67 2.61 28.10
C ILE A 131 12.74 1.90 27.27
N SER A 132 13.93 2.50 27.19
CA SER A 132 15.06 1.91 26.48
C SER A 132 15.50 0.65 27.22
N ILE A 133 15.55 -0.47 26.50
CA ILE A 133 16.07 -1.75 26.98
C ILE A 133 17.47 -1.66 27.59
N SER A 134 18.25 -0.62 27.25
CA SER A 134 19.53 -0.32 27.88
C SER A 134 19.43 0.00 29.38
N SER A 135 18.27 0.45 29.87
CA SER A 135 18.01 0.75 31.28
C SER A 135 17.71 -0.48 32.14
N LEU A 136 17.44 -1.65 31.53
CA LEU A 136 17.16 -2.90 32.26
C LEU A 136 18.42 -3.74 32.56
N LEU A 137 19.57 -3.34 32.01
CA LEU A 137 20.82 -4.11 32.09
C LEU A 137 21.80 -3.59 33.15
N THR A 138 21.40 -2.63 33.99
CA THR A 138 22.21 -2.17 35.12
C THR A 138 21.99 -3.09 36.32
N HIS A 139 22.92 -4.05 36.44
CA HIS A 139 23.21 -4.99 37.54
C HIS A 139 22.29 -5.04 38.77
N PRO A 140 21.71 -6.21 39.12
CA PRO A 140 21.10 -6.43 40.42
C PRO A 140 22.22 -6.62 41.44
N GLY A 141 22.50 -5.58 42.22
CA GLY A 141 23.58 -5.61 43.21
C GLY A 141 23.36 -4.55 44.26
N ASP A 142 22.51 -4.84 45.24
CA ASP A 142 22.92 -4.76 46.64
C ASP A 142 21.94 -5.52 47.52
N VAL A 143 22.49 -6.43 48.31
CA VAL A 143 21.86 -7.17 49.41
C VAL A 143 22.33 -6.49 50.69
N SER A 144 21.41 -6.20 51.62
CA SER A 144 21.62 -5.99 53.08
C SER A 144 20.35 -5.31 53.59
N ASP A 145 19.61 -5.78 54.60
CA ASP A 145 19.86 -6.69 55.73
C ASP A 145 18.53 -7.42 56.06
#